data_AF-A0A2H0RZG2-F1
#
_entry.id   AF-A0A2H0RZG2-F1
#
_cell.length_a   1.000
_cell.length_b   1.000
_cell.length_c   1.000
_cell.angle_alpha   90.00
_cell.angle_beta   90.00
_cell.angle_gamma   90.00
#
_symmetry.space_group_name_H-M   'P 1'
#
loop_
_entity.id
_entity.type
_entity.pdbx_description
1 polymer ?
#
loop_
_entity_poly.entity_id
_entity_poly.type
_entity_poly.pdbx_seq_one_letter_code
_entity_poly.pdbx_strand_id
1 'polypeptide(L)'
;MYSCHYCIFLSFCCIMQKMIRDLTDNEIHALLDQQSYGHLGCLSPKNTIYIVPVTYVYKEHALYVFSFEGTKIDYMRTNPSVCFQTEKHMNAESWQSAIVWGQFEELTGEERTQAFDLLLERLWSESNRDHPLYFPFRNSRETLEAAKHEENVVLYRITIEKQTGRMEQYEGT
;
A
#
# COMPACT_ATOMS: atom_id res chain seq x y z
N MET A 1 65.70 6.27 20.92
CA MET A 1 65.52 4.91 20.38
C MET A 1 64.13 4.45 20.85
N TYR A 2 63.17 4.48 19.92
CA TYR A 2 61.94 3.66 19.78
C TYR A 2 61.44 2.89 21.03
N SER A 3 60.18 2.91 21.49
CA SER A 3 58.91 3.09 20.79
C SER A 3 57.78 3.42 21.76
N CYS A 4 56.85 4.21 21.24
CA CYS A 4 55.49 4.42 21.72
C CYS A 4 54.66 3.13 21.53
N HIS A 5 53.98 2.66 22.58
CA HIS A 5 52.87 1.70 22.46
C HIS A 5 51.61 2.33 23.05
N TYR A 6 51.00 3.21 22.26
CA TYR A 6 49.57 3.51 22.37
C TYR A 6 48.81 2.27 21.88
N CYS A 7 48.12 1.58 22.79
CA CYS A 7 47.14 0.57 22.44
C CYS A 7 45.97 1.25 21.72
N ILE A 8 45.99 1.15 20.39
CA ILE A 8 44.83 1.37 19.53
C ILE A 8 43.98 0.11 19.66
N PHE A 9 42.79 0.24 20.23
CA PHE A 9 41.57 -0.41 19.73
C PHE A 9 40.40 0.41 20.28
N LEU A 10 40.20 1.57 19.65
CA LEU A 10 38.88 2.20 19.63
C LEU A 10 37.92 1.14 19.14
N SER A 11 37.05 0.69 20.04
CA SER A 11 35.81 0.02 19.66
C SER A 11 35.08 0.98 18.74
N PHE A 12 35.21 0.80 17.43
CA PHE A 12 34.35 1.43 16.44
C PHE A 12 32.95 0.85 16.68
N CYS A 13 32.25 1.42 17.66
CA CYS A 13 30.80 1.40 17.64
C CYS A 13 30.45 2.13 16.34
N CYS A 14 30.04 1.38 15.32
CA CYS A 14 29.56 1.95 14.07
C CYS A 14 28.36 2.82 14.46
N ILE A 15 28.57 4.15 14.56
CA ILE A 15 27.49 5.06 14.91
C ILE A 15 26.62 5.13 13.67
N MET A 16 25.49 4.45 13.73
CA MET A 16 24.48 4.50 12.70
C MET A 16 23.88 5.90 12.64
N GLN A 17 24.10 6.61 11.53
CA GLN A 17 23.54 7.94 11.36
C GLN A 17 22.09 7.83 10.89
N LYS A 18 21.18 8.45 11.65
CA LYS A 18 19.75 8.48 11.34
C LYS A 18 19.40 9.59 10.36
N MET A 19 18.75 9.25 9.26
CA MET A 19 18.15 10.18 8.30
C MET A 19 16.62 10.04 8.31
N ILE A 20 15.90 11.13 8.58
CA ILE A 20 14.45 11.21 8.42
C ILE A 20 14.16 12.33 7.43
N ARG A 21 13.32 12.06 6.43
CA ARG A 21 12.84 13.09 5.50
C ARG A 21 11.45 12.77 4.96
N ASP A 22 10.84 13.78 4.36
CA ASP A 22 9.64 13.60 3.56
C ASP A 22 9.99 13.00 2.18
N LEU A 23 9.06 12.22 1.64
CA LEU A 23 9.13 11.72 0.26
C LEU A 23 8.62 12.79 -0.70
N THR A 24 9.24 12.87 -1.87
CA THR A 24 8.71 13.65 -3.00
C THR A 24 7.48 12.96 -3.59
N ASP A 25 6.66 13.68 -4.35
CA ASP A 25 5.49 13.11 -5.02
C ASP A 25 5.86 11.93 -5.93
N ASN A 26 6.96 12.03 -6.67
CA ASN A 26 7.44 10.93 -7.51
C ASN A 26 7.83 9.68 -6.70
N GLU A 27 8.43 9.86 -5.52
CA GLU A 27 8.75 8.75 -4.62
C GLU A 27 7.49 8.13 -4.01
N ILE A 28 6.47 8.94 -3.71
CA ILE A 28 5.17 8.46 -3.25
C ILE A 28 4.50 7.63 -4.36
N HIS A 29 4.44 8.14 -5.59
CA HIS A 29 3.87 7.40 -6.72
C HIS A 29 4.63 6.10 -7.01
N ALA A 30 5.97 6.13 -6.93
CA ALA A 30 6.78 4.92 -7.07
C ALA A 30 6.52 3.91 -5.94
N LEU A 31 6.33 4.36 -4.70
CA LEU A 31 5.99 3.48 -3.59
C LEU A 31 4.60 2.85 -3.78
N LEU A 32 3.61 3.67 -4.17
CA LEU A 32 2.25 3.20 -4.45
C LEU A 32 2.21 2.19 -5.60
N ASP A 33 3.01 2.38 -6.64
CA ASP A 33 3.12 1.45 -7.77
C ASP A 33 3.87 0.14 -7.42
N GLN A 34 4.85 0.22 -6.51
CA GLN A 34 5.63 -0.95 -6.08
C GLN A 34 4.91 -1.83 -5.08
N GLN A 35 4.10 -1.25 -4.19
CA GLN A 35 3.30 -2.00 -3.22
C GLN A 35 1.93 -2.37 -3.82
N SER A 36 1.32 -3.43 -3.28
CA SER A 36 -0.02 -3.88 -3.67
C SER A 36 -0.91 -4.20 -2.46
N TYR A 37 -0.45 -3.80 -1.28
CA TYR A 37 -1.12 -4.00 -0.01
C TYR A 37 -1.01 -2.73 0.84
N GLY A 38 -2.06 -2.44 1.60
CA GLY A 38 -2.02 -1.38 2.60
C GLY A 38 -3.27 -1.37 3.47
N HIS A 39 -3.44 -0.29 4.21
CA HIS A 39 -4.47 -0.13 5.23
C HIS A 39 -5.42 1.00 4.80
N LEU A 40 -6.69 0.65 4.60
CA LEU A 40 -7.74 1.59 4.24
C LEU A 40 -8.56 1.95 5.48
N GLY A 41 -8.55 3.22 5.83
CA GLY A 41 -9.41 3.85 6.84
C GLY A 41 -10.62 4.52 6.19
N CYS A 42 -11.82 4.23 6.70
CA CYS A 42 -13.05 4.93 6.39
C CYS A 42 -13.84 5.25 7.67
N LEU A 43 -14.88 6.08 7.57
CA LEU A 43 -15.69 6.50 8.72
C LEU A 43 -17.04 5.78 8.74
N SER A 44 -17.40 5.25 9.91
CA SER A 44 -18.77 4.79 10.14
C SER A 44 -19.76 5.97 10.19
N PRO A 45 -21.07 5.73 10.02
CA PRO A 45 -22.10 6.75 10.21
C PRO A 45 -22.11 7.41 11.61
N LYS A 46 -21.43 6.80 12.59
CA LYS A 46 -21.28 7.31 13.96
C LYS A 46 -19.90 7.96 14.20
N ASN A 47 -19.18 8.34 13.14
CA ASN A 47 -17.84 8.95 13.19
C ASN A 47 -16.78 8.08 13.90
N THR A 48 -16.90 6.76 13.82
CA THR A 48 -15.85 5.84 14.26
C THR A 48 -14.95 5.49 13.09
N ILE A 49 -13.63 5.59 13.27
CA ILE A 49 -12.65 5.20 12.26
C ILE A 49 -12.61 3.67 12.17
N TYR A 50 -12.76 3.15 10.96
CA TYR A 50 -12.69 1.72 10.65
C TYR A 50 -11.54 1.48 9.69
N ILE A 51 -10.57 0.66 10.09
CA ILE A 51 -9.35 0.39 9.32
C ILE A 51 -9.32 -1.09 8.95
N VAL A 52 -9.13 -1.37 7.67
CA VAL A 52 -9.03 -2.73 7.13
C VAL A 52 -7.87 -2.86 6.16
N PRO A 53 -7.21 -4.03 6.12
CA PRO A 53 -6.24 -4.31 5.08
C PRO A 53 -6.93 -4.47 3.72
N VAL A 54 -6.33 -3.93 2.67
CA VAL A 54 -6.80 -4.09 1.29
C VAL A 54 -5.62 -4.36 0.37
N THR A 55 -5.85 -5.16 -0.67
CA THR A 55 -4.96 -5.22 -1.83
C THR A 55 -5.42 -4.19 -2.86
N TYR A 56 -4.47 -3.62 -3.59
CA TYR A 56 -4.76 -2.54 -4.53
C TYR A 56 -3.81 -2.55 -5.72
N VAL A 57 -4.18 -1.79 -6.75
CA VAL A 57 -3.28 -1.40 -7.85
C VAL A 57 -3.33 0.11 -8.00
N TYR A 58 -2.17 0.75 -8.05
CA TYR A 58 -2.06 2.17 -8.36
C TYR A 58 -1.96 2.39 -9.87
N LYS A 59 -2.78 3.30 -10.40
CA LYS A 59 -2.69 3.74 -11.80
C LYS A 59 -3.29 5.13 -11.93
N GLU A 60 -2.65 6.02 -12.70
CA GLU A 60 -3.18 7.33 -13.09
C GLU A 60 -3.77 8.13 -11.91
N HIS A 61 -3.04 8.23 -10.79
CA HIS A 61 -3.47 8.98 -9.61
C HIS A 61 -4.68 8.40 -8.84
N ALA A 62 -4.99 7.13 -9.05
CA ALA A 62 -6.04 6.43 -8.33
C ALA A 62 -5.57 5.05 -7.82
N LEU A 63 -6.17 4.60 -6.72
CA LEU A 63 -6.02 3.24 -6.22
C LEU A 63 -7.25 2.42 -6.62
N TYR A 64 -7.05 1.34 -7.37
CA TYR A 64 -8.11 0.42 -7.76
C TYR A 64 -8.12 -0.76 -6.79
N VAL A 65 -9.31 -1.16 -6.35
CA VAL A 65 -9.47 -2.21 -5.34
C VAL A 65 -10.61 -3.14 -5.73
N PHE A 66 -10.35 -4.44 -5.56
CA PHE A 66 -11.37 -5.48 -5.58
C PHE A 66 -11.90 -5.70 -4.16
N SER A 67 -13.22 -5.80 -4.01
CA SER A 67 -13.78 -6.25 -2.75
C SER A 67 -15.15 -6.90 -2.86
N PHE A 68 -15.63 -7.38 -1.72
CA PHE A 68 -17.01 -7.75 -1.54
C PHE A 68 -17.76 -6.69 -0.76
N GLU A 69 -19.08 -6.73 -0.94
CA GLU A 69 -20.05 -6.11 -0.06
C GLU A 69 -19.73 -6.31 1.43
N GLY A 70 -20.08 -5.31 2.24
CA GLY A 70 -19.95 -5.36 3.69
C GLY A 70 -19.52 -4.03 4.31
N THR A 71 -19.13 -4.08 5.59
CA THR A 71 -19.01 -2.90 6.47
C THR A 71 -18.23 -1.73 5.88
N LYS A 72 -17.04 -1.96 5.30
CA LYS A 72 -16.24 -0.87 4.71
C LYS A 72 -16.94 -0.23 3.51
N ILE A 73 -17.61 -1.03 2.68
CA ILE A 73 -18.32 -0.55 1.50
C ILE A 73 -19.53 0.27 1.95
N ASP A 74 -20.31 -0.24 2.89
CA ASP A 74 -21.47 0.50 3.45
C ASP A 74 -21.05 1.85 4.04
N TYR A 75 -19.91 1.87 4.73
CA TYR A 75 -19.36 3.09 5.30
C TYR A 75 -18.91 4.06 4.21
N MET A 76 -18.19 3.60 3.19
CA MET A 76 -17.71 4.44 2.09
C MET A 76 -18.83 4.93 1.16
N ARG A 77 -19.92 4.16 0.99
CA ARG A 77 -21.14 4.63 0.30
C ARG A 77 -21.82 5.78 1.04
N THR A 78 -21.75 5.78 2.37
CA THR A 78 -22.34 6.83 3.20
C THR A 78 -21.42 8.05 3.29
N ASN A 79 -20.11 7.83 3.39
CA ASN A 79 -19.09 8.86 3.43
C ASN A 79 -17.89 8.42 2.57
N PRO A 80 -17.74 8.97 1.35
CA PRO A 80 -16.71 8.52 0.41
C PRO A 80 -15.29 8.95 0.80
N SER A 81 -15.12 9.80 1.80
CA SER A 81 -13.80 10.25 2.23
C SER A 81 -13.04 9.13 2.96
N VAL A 82 -11.86 8.83 2.44
CA VAL A 82 -11.00 7.75 2.95
C VAL A 82 -9.57 8.22 3.20
N CYS A 83 -8.87 7.46 4.03
CA CYS A 83 -7.43 7.58 4.24
C CYS A 83 -6.79 6.22 3.98
N PHE A 84 -5.84 6.14 3.06
CA PHE A 84 -5.09 4.92 2.77
C PHE A 84 -3.63 5.09 3.14
N GLN A 85 -3.02 4.03 3.67
CA GLN A 85 -1.61 4.00 4.03
C GLN A 85 -0.96 2.72 3.50
N THR A 86 0.27 2.84 2.99
CA THR A 86 1.13 1.71 2.65
C THR A 86 2.57 1.99 3.06
N GLU A 87 3.36 0.94 3.19
CA GLU A 87 4.74 0.99 3.63
C GLU A 87 5.59 -0.06 2.91
N LYS A 88 6.89 0.21 2.87
CA LYS A 88 7.90 -0.72 2.42
C LYS A 88 9.04 -0.72 3.42
N HIS A 89 9.35 -1.89 3.96
CA HIS A 89 10.58 -2.13 4.69
C HIS A 89 11.67 -2.52 3.68
N MET A 90 12.74 -1.72 3.60
CA MET A 90 13.90 -2.04 2.77
C MET A 90 14.86 -2.96 3.54
N ASN A 91 15.01 -2.73 4.85
CA ASN A 91 15.74 -3.58 5.79
C ASN A 91 15.25 -3.29 7.22
N ALA A 92 15.89 -3.88 8.23
CA ALA A 92 15.52 -3.69 9.64
C ALA A 92 15.61 -2.23 10.13
N GLU A 93 16.32 -1.38 9.39
CA GLU A 93 16.69 -0.03 9.77
C GLU A 93 16.29 0.98 8.67
N SER A 94 15.40 0.60 7.76
CA SER A 94 15.00 1.49 6.67
C SER A 94 13.59 1.19 6.21
N TRP A 95 12.74 2.22 6.27
CA TRP A 95 11.35 2.15 5.85
C TRP A 95 10.93 3.40 5.08
N GLN A 96 9.97 3.20 4.18
CA GLN A 96 9.23 4.24 3.49
C GLN A 96 7.74 4.03 3.74
N SER A 97 6.98 5.10 3.91
CA SER A 97 5.52 5.03 3.98
C SER A 97 4.89 6.19 3.24
N ALA A 98 3.76 5.91 2.59
CA ALA A 98 2.87 6.90 2.00
C ALA A 98 1.50 6.86 2.69
N ILE A 99 0.92 8.04 2.88
CA ILE A 99 -0.46 8.23 3.30
C ILE A 99 -1.14 9.05 2.20
N VAL A 100 -2.30 8.60 1.75
CA VAL A 100 -3.14 9.31 0.79
C VAL A 100 -4.53 9.52 1.37
N TRP A 101 -5.12 10.67 1.08
CA TRP A 101 -6.52 10.96 1.32
C TRP A 101 -7.20 11.13 -0.03
N GLY A 102 -8.42 10.62 -0.14
CA GLY A 102 -9.14 10.61 -1.39
C GLY A 102 -10.61 10.27 -1.25
N GLN A 103 -11.26 10.12 -2.39
CA GLN A 103 -12.69 9.79 -2.48
C GLN A 103 -12.90 8.42 -3.10
N PHE A 104 -13.70 7.61 -2.42
CA PHE A 104 -14.22 6.34 -2.90
C PHE A 104 -15.26 6.55 -4.00
N GLU A 105 -15.15 5.76 -5.06
CA GLU A 105 -16.11 5.70 -6.16
C GLU A 105 -16.27 4.25 -6.67
N GLU A 106 -17.50 3.73 -6.64
CA GLU A 106 -17.81 2.42 -7.21
C GLU A 106 -17.83 2.48 -8.73
N LEU A 107 -17.13 1.53 -9.34
CA LEU A 107 -16.99 1.44 -10.78
C LEU A 107 -18.10 0.56 -11.35
N THR A 108 -18.65 0.99 -12.49
CA THR A 108 -19.69 0.24 -13.23
C THR A 108 -19.33 0.16 -14.70
N GLY A 109 -20.04 -0.69 -15.45
CA GLY A 109 -19.89 -0.80 -16.91
C GLY A 109 -18.45 -1.07 -17.39
N GLU A 110 -17.98 -0.22 -18.30
CA GLU A 110 -16.66 -0.35 -18.92
C GLU A 110 -15.52 -0.09 -17.93
N GLU A 111 -15.61 0.94 -17.09
CA GLU A 111 -14.58 1.27 -16.09
C GLU A 111 -14.39 0.11 -15.10
N ARG A 112 -15.49 -0.55 -14.68
CA ARG A 112 -15.43 -1.75 -13.85
C ARG A 112 -14.63 -2.86 -14.53
N THR A 113 -14.88 -3.07 -15.82
CA THR A 113 -14.23 -4.12 -16.60
C THR A 113 -12.73 -3.86 -16.73
N GLN A 114 -12.36 -2.62 -17.08
CA GLN A 114 -10.96 -2.20 -17.20
C GLN A 114 -10.21 -2.30 -15.85
N ALA A 115 -10.84 -1.87 -14.75
CA ALA A 115 -10.26 -1.98 -13.42
C ALA A 115 -10.06 -3.43 -12.99
N PHE A 116 -11.03 -4.30 -13.29
CA PHE A 116 -10.92 -5.72 -13.02
C PHE A 116 -9.75 -6.36 -13.77
N ASP A 117 -9.61 -6.06 -15.06
CA ASP A 117 -8.52 -6.59 -15.88
C ASP A 117 -7.14 -6.09 -15.39
N LEU A 118 -7.04 -4.82 -14.98
CA LEU A 118 -5.84 -4.23 -14.35
C LEU A 118 -5.47 -4.94 -13.04
N LEU A 119 -6.44 -5.16 -12.17
CA LEU A 119 -6.27 -5.87 -10.91
C LEU A 119 -5.82 -7.31 -11.15
N LEU A 120 -6.46 -8.01 -12.08
CA LEU A 120 -6.11 -9.38 -12.43
C LEU A 120 -4.67 -9.47 -12.94
N GLU A 121 -4.28 -8.63 -13.89
CA GLU A 121 -2.94 -8.64 -14.49
C GLU A 121 -1.86 -8.46 -13.42
N ARG A 122 -2.00 -7.41 -12.61
CA ARG A 122 -0.99 -7.07 -11.61
C ARG A 122 -0.90 -8.11 -10.51
N LEU A 123 -2.04 -8.51 -9.97
CA LEU A 123 -2.09 -9.37 -8.78
C LEU A 123 -1.78 -10.83 -9.10
N TRP A 124 -2.12 -11.30 -10.30
CA TRP A 124 -1.67 -12.60 -10.79
C TRP A 124 -0.15 -12.67 -10.90
N SER A 125 0.50 -11.63 -11.45
CA SER A 125 1.96 -11.55 -11.54
C SER A 125 2.65 -11.64 -10.16
N GLU A 126 1.97 -11.15 -9.12
CA GLU A 126 2.46 -11.16 -7.74
C GLU A 126 2.17 -12.45 -6.99
N SER A 127 1.09 -13.17 -7.33
CA SER A 127 0.76 -14.49 -6.74
C SER A 127 1.79 -15.58 -7.03
N ASN A 128 2.64 -15.39 -8.05
CA ASN A 128 3.79 -16.25 -8.34
C ASN A 128 5.00 -15.98 -7.43
N ARG A 129 4.94 -14.95 -6.58
CA ARG A 129 5.93 -14.68 -5.54
C ARG A 129 5.46 -15.33 -4.24
N ASP A 130 6.39 -15.83 -3.42
CA ASP A 130 6.14 -16.51 -2.13
C ASP A 130 5.45 -15.62 -1.05
N HIS A 131 4.78 -14.54 -1.42
CA HIS A 131 4.09 -13.67 -0.48
C HIS A 131 2.62 -14.08 -0.31
N PRO A 132 2.15 -14.25 0.94
CA PRO A 132 0.75 -14.46 1.25
C PRO A 132 -0.02 -13.14 1.11
N LEU A 133 -0.16 -12.62 -0.12
CA LEU A 133 -1.21 -11.65 -0.39
C LEU A 133 -2.54 -12.37 -0.09
N TYR A 134 -3.31 -11.81 0.83
CA TYR A 134 -4.67 -12.23 1.15
C TYR A 134 -5.55 -11.89 -0.05
N PHE A 135 -5.45 -12.71 -1.10
CA PHE A 135 -6.44 -12.77 -2.16
C PHE A 135 -7.57 -13.64 -1.65
N PRO A 136 -8.79 -13.12 -1.50
CA PRO A 136 -9.95 -13.95 -1.19
C PRO A 136 -10.23 -15.04 -2.25
N PHE A 137 -9.48 -15.06 -3.37
CA PHE A 137 -9.57 -16.05 -4.45
C PHE A 137 -8.29 -16.83 -4.70
N ARG A 138 -7.48 -17.11 -3.66
CA ARG A 138 -6.45 -18.15 -3.82
C ARG A 138 -7.13 -19.48 -4.14
N ASN A 139 -7.21 -19.80 -5.43
CA ASN A 139 -7.15 -21.16 -5.99
C ASN A 139 -6.72 -21.11 -7.46
N SER A 140 -7.15 -20.13 -8.28
CA SER A 140 -6.69 -19.98 -9.67
C SER A 140 -7.14 -18.67 -10.35
N ARG A 141 -6.64 -18.38 -11.56
CA ARG A 141 -7.04 -17.23 -12.39
C ARG A 141 -8.53 -17.30 -12.70
N GLU A 142 -9.02 -18.52 -12.92
CA GLU A 142 -10.41 -18.83 -13.21
C GLU A 142 -11.33 -18.45 -12.04
N THR A 143 -10.90 -18.61 -10.79
CA THR A 143 -11.70 -18.18 -9.63
C THR A 143 -11.83 -16.65 -9.58
N LEU A 144 -10.76 -15.92 -9.88
CA LEU A 144 -10.81 -14.47 -9.92
C LEU A 144 -11.69 -13.99 -11.08
N GLU A 145 -11.49 -14.54 -12.29
CA GLU A 145 -12.32 -14.26 -13.47
C GLU A 145 -13.80 -14.59 -13.24
N ALA A 146 -14.13 -15.67 -12.52
CA ALA A 146 -15.49 -15.99 -12.13
C ALA A 146 -16.11 -14.90 -11.23
N ALA A 147 -15.32 -14.33 -10.32
CA ALA A 147 -15.75 -13.25 -9.44
C ALA A 147 -16.10 -11.96 -10.20
N LYS A 148 -15.66 -11.79 -11.45
CA LYS A 148 -16.06 -10.67 -12.33
C LYS A 148 -17.58 -10.56 -12.45
N HIS A 149 -18.31 -11.67 -12.34
CA HIS A 149 -19.76 -11.72 -12.52
C HIS A 149 -20.54 -11.92 -11.23
N GLU A 150 -19.87 -11.98 -10.08
CA GLU A 150 -20.54 -12.13 -8.78
C GLU A 150 -21.25 -10.83 -8.39
N GLU A 151 -22.52 -10.93 -7.97
CA GLU A 151 -23.36 -9.77 -7.65
C GLU A 151 -22.90 -9.02 -6.39
N ASN A 152 -22.22 -9.71 -5.48
CA ASN A 152 -21.68 -9.15 -4.23
C ASN A 152 -20.25 -8.59 -4.39
N VAL A 153 -19.75 -8.50 -5.62
CA VAL A 153 -18.41 -7.98 -5.91
C VAL A 153 -18.46 -6.50 -6.26
N VAL A 154 -17.71 -5.72 -5.48
CA VAL A 154 -17.57 -4.28 -5.61
C VAL A 154 -16.16 -3.95 -6.07
N LEU A 155 -16.05 -3.37 -7.26
CA LEU A 155 -14.84 -2.78 -7.78
C LEU A 155 -14.96 -1.28 -7.58
N TYR A 156 -13.94 -0.67 -7.01
CA TYR A 156 -13.94 0.76 -6.76
C TYR A 156 -12.57 1.35 -7.01
N ARG A 157 -12.56 2.67 -7.22
CA ARG A 157 -11.34 3.47 -7.17
C ARG A 157 -11.35 4.41 -5.98
N ILE A 158 -10.16 4.77 -5.53
CA ILE A 158 -9.93 5.91 -4.63
C ILE A 158 -9.14 6.93 -5.43
N THR A 159 -9.79 8.03 -5.81
CA THR A 159 -9.12 9.15 -6.46
C THR A 159 -8.35 9.93 -5.41
N ILE A 160 -7.04 10.07 -5.59
CA ILE A 160 -6.17 10.74 -4.63
C ILE A 160 -6.43 12.26 -4.70
N GLU A 161 -6.68 12.87 -3.55
CA GLU A 161 -6.86 14.33 -3.41
C GLU A 161 -5.66 14.97 -2.70
N LYS A 162 -5.02 14.21 -1.80
CA LYS A 162 -3.86 14.64 -1.03
C LYS A 162 -2.98 13.45 -0.74
N GLN A 163 -1.67 13.66 -0.73
CA GLN A 163 -0.70 12.65 -0.35
C GLN A 163 0.42 13.24 0.52
N THR A 164 1.01 12.39 1.35
CA THR A 164 2.24 12.67 2.09
C THR A 164 3.06 11.39 2.16
N GLY A 165 4.37 11.50 2.26
CA GLY A 165 5.22 10.35 2.47
C GLY A 165 6.38 10.67 3.39
N ARG A 166 6.84 9.66 4.12
CA ARG A 166 7.99 9.74 5.01
C ARG A 166 8.92 8.57 4.79
N MET A 167 10.20 8.80 5.07
CA MET A 167 11.17 7.73 5.21
C MET A 167 12.06 7.94 6.41
N GLU A 168 12.56 6.82 6.91
CA GLU A 168 13.60 6.74 7.91
C GLU A 168 14.63 5.71 7.44
N GLN A 169 15.90 6.08 7.49
CA GLN A 169 17.02 5.21 7.12
C GLN A 169 18.16 5.42 8.11
N TYR A 170 18.80 4.34 8.52
CA TYR A 170 20.06 4.40 9.25
C TYR A 170 21.20 3.95 8.32
N GLU A 171 22.24 4.77 8.21
CA GLU A 171 23.42 4.47 7.39
C GLU A 171 24.64 4.22 8.29
N GLY A 172 25.42 3.18 7.97
CA GLY A 172 26.72 2.93 8.60
C GLY A 172 27.81 3.71 7.89
N THR A 173 28.61 4.46 8.65
CA THR A 173 29.84 5.13 8.16
C THR A 173 30.99 4.15 7.97
#